data_AF-A0A135HR93-F1
#
_entry.id   AF-A0A135HR93-F1
#
_cell.length_a   1.000
_cell.length_b   1.000
_cell.length_c   1.000
_cell.angle_alpha   90.00
_cell.angle_beta   90.00
_cell.angle_gamma   90.00
#
_symmetry.space_group_name_H-M   'P 1'
#
loop_
_entity.id
_entity.type
_entity.pdbx_description
1 polymer ?
#
loop_
_entity_poly.entity_id
_entity_poly.type
_entity_poly.pdbx_seq_one_letter_code
_entity_poly.pdbx_strand_id
1 'polypeptide(L)'
;MKKTPKIIALSCVVLAMSGAVMAANNAPRGIPDANSSTANVPSDKRPVITQSSIDFGAYDPHGDFSADPNSKIEHLFLPWEDVDLSTLSIADEYAQQRGRSLMITVEPWSWSVDWRLSPPELSKGILSGKYDANMAAVCSEAAKLKSPVTIRWAQEMDETDNQFTWAHWRPQDYVAAYRRVVTVCRKHLDNAKYMWSPKGNEGLEAFYPGDEYVDVIGLSVFGYQTYDNDKAGRNRTFVELLTPGYERVKDLGKPIVVAELGYEGDQPYVRDWAQTVAQPHPEFPKLTAVVYFNDREVYPWPDGYGRPDWRVVQDASN
;
A
#
# COMPACT_ATOMS: atom_id res chain seq x y z
N MET A 1 -47.49 16.43 13.65
CA MET A 1 -46.59 15.26 13.72
C MET A 1 -45.15 15.75 13.69
N LYS A 2 -44.47 15.72 14.84
CA LYS A 2 -43.08 16.17 15.01
C LYS A 2 -42.15 15.03 14.55
N LYS A 3 -41.25 15.31 13.60
CA LYS A 3 -40.17 14.37 13.24
C LYS A 3 -38.99 14.65 14.16
N THR A 4 -38.66 13.69 15.00
CA THR A 4 -37.46 13.65 15.84
C THR A 4 -36.23 13.46 14.95
N PRO A 5 -35.12 14.21 15.15
CA PRO A 5 -33.88 13.90 14.46
C PRO A 5 -33.23 12.68 15.13
N LYS A 6 -32.88 11.67 14.34
CA LYS A 6 -32.02 10.57 14.79
C LYS A 6 -30.60 11.13 14.91
N ILE A 7 -30.07 11.13 16.13
CA ILE A 7 -28.65 11.30 16.40
C ILE A 7 -27.96 10.05 15.84
N ILE A 8 -27.20 10.20 14.77
CA ILE A 8 -26.35 9.14 14.21
C ILE A 8 -24.98 9.31 14.86
N ALA A 9 -24.54 8.26 15.54
CA ALA A 9 -23.23 8.21 16.17
C ALA A 9 -22.15 8.28 15.09
N LEU A 10 -21.36 9.35 15.13
CA LEU A 10 -20.13 9.48 14.36
C LEU A 10 -19.12 8.50 14.98
N SER A 11 -18.83 7.40 14.30
CA SER A 11 -17.68 6.57 14.65
C SER A 11 -16.42 7.32 14.23
N CYS A 12 -15.93 8.19 15.10
CA CYS A 12 -14.58 8.74 15.00
C CYS A 12 -13.59 7.58 15.11
N VAL A 13 -12.96 7.21 14.00
CA VAL A 13 -11.70 6.47 14.06
C VAL A 13 -10.71 7.40 14.73
N VAL A 14 -10.43 7.11 16.00
CA VAL A 14 -9.42 7.81 16.78
C VAL A 14 -8.08 7.48 16.15
N LEU A 15 -7.41 8.48 15.60
CA LEU A 15 -5.95 8.47 15.42
C LEU A 15 -5.35 8.27 16.82
N ALA A 16 -5.05 7.02 17.16
CA ALA A 16 -4.33 6.70 18.37
C ALA A 16 -2.88 7.15 18.18
N MET A 17 -2.58 8.37 18.62
CA MET A 17 -1.20 8.78 18.89
C MET A 17 -0.68 7.99 20.08
N SER A 18 -0.08 6.84 19.81
CA SER A 18 0.61 6.04 20.83
C SER A 18 2.07 6.48 20.93
N GLY A 19 2.29 7.63 21.58
CA GLY A 19 3.56 7.98 22.19
C GLY A 19 3.74 7.22 23.50
N ALA A 20 4.31 6.02 23.46
CA ALA A 20 4.94 5.38 24.61
C ALA A 20 5.93 4.30 24.13
N VAL A 21 7.21 4.66 24.06
CA VAL A 21 8.30 3.71 23.84
C VAL A 21 8.44 2.84 25.08
N MET A 22 7.87 1.63 25.05
CA MET A 22 8.36 0.54 25.89
C MET A 22 9.58 -0.05 25.19
N ALA A 23 10.76 0.13 25.79
CA ALA A 23 11.99 -0.52 25.36
C ALA A 23 11.83 -2.04 25.48
N ALA A 24 11.49 -2.70 24.37
CA ALA A 24 11.52 -4.15 24.25
C ALA A 24 12.85 -4.59 23.61
N ASN A 25 13.53 -5.53 24.27
CA ASN A 25 14.81 -6.15 23.94
C ASN A 25 15.21 -6.13 22.45
N ASN A 26 16.44 -5.65 22.18
CA ASN A 26 17.16 -5.63 20.89
C ASN A 26 17.59 -7.02 20.36
N ALA A 27 16.71 -8.03 20.37
CA ALA A 27 16.94 -9.26 19.64
C ALA A 27 15.98 -9.31 18.44
N PRO A 28 16.44 -9.66 17.22
CA PRO A 28 15.51 -10.00 16.14
C PRO A 28 14.70 -11.20 16.63
N ARG A 29 13.42 -10.98 16.98
CA ARG A 29 12.50 -12.08 17.27
C ARG A 29 12.22 -12.73 15.92
N GLY A 30 13.09 -13.69 15.59
CA GLY A 30 12.95 -14.52 14.42
C GLY A 30 11.70 -15.38 14.52
N ILE A 31 11.26 -15.86 13.36
CA ILE A 31 10.18 -16.81 13.17
C ILE A 31 10.32 -17.96 14.21
N PRO A 32 9.27 -18.26 14.99
CA PRO A 32 9.30 -19.33 15.99
C PRO A 32 9.78 -20.68 15.41
N ASP A 33 10.39 -21.53 16.25
CA ASP A 33 10.80 -22.89 15.86
C ASP A 33 9.60 -23.66 15.26
N ALA A 34 9.84 -24.38 14.16
CA ALA A 34 8.84 -25.22 13.49
C ALA A 34 8.21 -26.28 14.41
N ASN A 35 8.89 -26.64 15.51
CA ASN A 35 8.41 -27.59 16.51
C ASN A 35 7.71 -26.94 17.71
N SER A 36 7.45 -25.62 17.68
CA SER A 36 6.76 -24.89 18.75
C SER A 36 5.28 -25.30 18.87
N SER A 37 4.72 -25.21 20.08
CA SER A 37 3.28 -25.35 20.33
C SER A 37 2.42 -24.29 19.62
N THR A 38 3.04 -23.24 19.07
CA THR A 38 2.43 -22.21 18.20
C THR A 38 2.67 -22.46 16.70
N ALA A 39 3.02 -23.69 16.29
CA ALA A 39 3.38 -23.98 14.90
C ALA A 39 2.28 -23.72 13.85
N ASN A 40 1.01 -23.65 14.27
CA ASN A 40 -0.12 -23.51 13.35
C ASN A 40 -0.49 -22.05 13.03
N VAL A 41 0.01 -21.09 13.81
CA VAL A 41 -0.18 -19.65 13.55
C VAL A 41 1.10 -18.90 13.95
N PRO A 42 1.82 -18.30 12.99
CA PRO A 42 3.00 -17.52 13.30
C PRO A 42 2.70 -16.33 14.19
N SER A 43 3.36 -16.27 15.35
CA SER A 43 3.25 -15.12 16.26
C SER A 43 4.02 -13.89 15.76
N ASP A 44 4.96 -14.10 14.83
CA ASP A 44 5.77 -13.05 14.21
C ASP A 44 6.00 -13.41 12.74
N LYS A 45 5.45 -12.60 11.84
CA LYS A 45 5.53 -12.75 10.39
C LYS A 45 6.48 -11.75 9.75
N ARG A 46 7.28 -10.99 10.51
CA ARG A 46 8.13 -9.94 9.92
C ARG A 46 9.08 -10.50 8.86
N PRO A 47 9.20 -9.83 7.69
CA PRO A 47 10.25 -10.13 6.73
C PRO A 47 11.65 -10.06 7.35
N VAL A 48 12.55 -10.92 6.88
CA VAL A 48 13.96 -10.88 7.24
C VAL A 48 14.65 -9.82 6.39
N ILE A 49 14.87 -8.64 6.98
CA ILE A 49 15.45 -7.48 6.30
C ILE A 49 16.87 -7.24 6.82
N THR A 50 17.82 -7.14 5.90
CA THR A 50 19.25 -6.97 6.20
C THR A 50 19.84 -5.86 5.34
N GLN A 51 21.10 -5.51 5.57
CA GLN A 51 21.80 -4.53 4.71
C GLN A 51 22.00 -5.00 3.27
N SER A 52 21.92 -6.31 3.00
CA SER A 52 22.01 -6.88 1.65
C SER A 52 20.64 -7.06 0.98
N SER A 53 19.56 -6.73 1.68
CA SER A 53 18.21 -6.73 1.10
C SER A 53 18.06 -5.62 0.06
N ILE A 54 17.08 -5.77 -0.83
CA ILE A 54 16.58 -4.61 -1.60
C ILE A 54 15.94 -3.59 -0.64
N ASP A 55 15.67 -2.37 -1.10
CA ASP A 55 15.03 -1.38 -0.26
C ASP A 55 13.71 -1.93 0.28
N PHE A 56 13.48 -1.77 1.57
CA PHE A 56 12.27 -2.26 2.23
C PHE A 56 11.56 -1.10 2.92
N GLY A 57 10.24 -1.16 3.01
CA GLY A 57 9.46 -0.31 3.89
C GLY A 57 8.16 -0.93 4.31
N ALA A 58 7.34 -0.16 5.00
CA ALA A 58 6.03 -0.62 5.43
C ALA A 58 5.02 0.52 5.55
N TYR A 59 3.75 0.17 5.31
CA TYR A 59 2.63 0.84 5.96
C TYR A 59 2.50 0.21 7.34
N ASP A 60 2.85 0.96 8.38
CA ASP A 60 3.07 0.42 9.73
C ASP A 60 2.30 1.22 10.81
N PRO A 61 0.96 1.20 10.79
CA PRO A 61 0.14 1.94 11.76
C PRO A 61 0.35 1.48 13.22
N HIS A 62 0.92 0.28 13.42
CA HIS A 62 1.19 -0.30 14.74
C HIS A 62 2.62 -0.06 15.23
N GLY A 63 3.52 0.43 14.39
CA GLY A 63 4.91 0.72 14.75
C GLY A 63 5.78 -0.52 14.94
N ASP A 64 5.43 -1.66 14.34
CA ASP A 64 6.17 -2.93 14.47
C ASP A 64 7.54 -2.89 13.79
N PHE A 65 7.72 -1.99 12.82
CA PHE A 65 8.98 -1.69 12.15
C PHE A 65 9.67 -0.45 12.70
N SER A 66 9.16 0.18 13.77
CA SER A 66 9.68 1.47 14.28
C SER A 66 11.15 1.46 14.71
N ALA A 67 11.66 0.30 15.14
CA ALA A 67 13.03 0.09 15.59
C ALA A 67 13.93 -0.58 14.54
N ASP A 68 13.39 -0.97 13.37
CA ASP A 68 14.17 -1.62 12.32
C ASP A 68 14.96 -0.57 11.51
N PRO A 69 16.30 -0.56 11.59
CA PRO A 69 17.12 0.40 10.85
C PRO A 69 17.17 0.12 9.34
N ASN A 70 16.71 -1.06 8.89
CA ASN A 70 16.69 -1.46 7.49
C ASN A 70 15.33 -1.20 6.81
N SER A 71 14.30 -0.78 7.55
CA SER A 71 13.07 -0.23 6.96
C SER A 71 13.29 1.24 6.56
N LYS A 72 13.28 1.50 5.25
CA LYS A 72 13.66 2.75 4.56
C LYS A 72 12.50 3.53 3.96
N ILE A 73 11.32 2.93 3.82
CA ILE A 73 10.14 3.60 3.26
C ILE A 73 9.01 3.59 4.28
N GLU A 74 8.49 4.75 4.60
CA GLU A 74 7.26 4.93 5.39
C GLU A 74 6.11 5.13 4.42
N HIS A 75 5.16 4.19 4.41
CA HIS A 75 4.01 4.25 3.51
C HIS A 75 2.81 4.82 4.26
N LEU A 76 2.11 5.75 3.62
CA LEU A 76 0.92 6.41 4.13
C LEU A 76 -0.22 6.23 3.13
N PHE A 77 -1.45 6.12 3.65
CA PHE A 77 -2.68 6.20 2.86
C PHE A 77 -3.43 7.46 3.27
N LEU A 78 -3.87 8.22 2.28
CA LEU A 78 -4.70 9.39 2.51
C LEU A 78 -5.78 9.53 1.42
N PRO A 79 -7.05 9.75 1.80
CA PRO A 79 -8.02 10.30 0.89
C PRO A 79 -7.62 11.74 0.56
N TRP A 80 -8.10 12.22 -0.58
CA TRP A 80 -7.92 13.61 -0.99
C TRP A 80 -9.04 14.55 -0.50
N GLU A 81 -10.04 14.01 0.19
CA GLU A 81 -11.22 14.71 0.74
C GLU A 81 -11.31 14.38 2.23
N ASP A 82 -11.78 15.35 3.02
CA ASP A 82 -11.94 15.22 4.48
C ASP A 82 -10.68 14.74 5.22
N VAL A 83 -9.52 15.14 4.70
CA VAL A 83 -8.20 14.77 5.22
C VAL A 83 -7.56 15.94 5.96
N ASP A 84 -7.01 15.66 7.15
CA ASP A 84 -6.11 16.57 7.84
C ASP A 84 -4.68 16.40 7.32
N LEU A 85 -4.30 17.23 6.35
CA LEU A 85 -2.97 17.19 5.74
C LEU A 85 -1.85 17.67 6.69
N SER A 86 -2.18 18.29 7.83
CA SER A 86 -1.15 18.70 8.80
C SER A 86 -0.45 17.50 9.43
N THR A 87 -1.08 16.32 9.40
CA THR A 87 -0.47 15.06 9.85
C THR A 87 0.74 14.63 9.01
N LEU A 88 0.88 15.14 7.77
CA LEU A 88 2.04 14.85 6.92
C LEU A 88 3.35 15.37 7.52
N SER A 89 3.35 16.50 8.22
CA SER A 89 4.58 17.00 8.86
C SER A 89 5.03 16.09 10.01
N ILE A 90 4.08 15.50 10.75
CA ILE A 90 4.38 14.54 11.82
C ILE A 90 4.99 13.26 11.22
N ALA A 91 4.42 12.77 10.12
CA ALA A 91 4.96 11.60 9.42
C ALA A 91 6.36 11.89 8.85
N ASP A 92 6.60 13.08 8.31
CA ASP A 92 7.93 13.50 7.83
C ASP A 92 8.96 13.61 8.95
N GLU A 93 8.60 14.14 10.12
CA GLU A 93 9.49 14.15 11.28
C GLU A 93 9.83 12.72 11.74
N TYR A 94 8.85 11.83 11.78
CA TYR A 94 9.04 10.42 12.11
C TYR A 94 9.98 9.71 11.11
N ALA A 95 9.78 9.97 9.82
CA ALA A 95 10.60 9.44 8.74
C ALA A 95 12.04 9.98 8.79
N GLN A 96 12.23 11.28 8.99
CA GLN A 96 13.55 11.92 9.10
C GLN A 96 14.37 11.36 10.24
N GLN A 97 13.77 11.15 11.42
CA GLN A 97 14.45 10.56 12.58
C GLN A 97 15.00 9.15 12.29
N ARG A 98 14.46 8.47 11.29
CA ARG A 98 14.82 7.10 10.89
C ARG A 98 15.52 7.03 9.53
N GLY A 99 15.74 8.17 8.87
CA GLY A 99 16.29 8.23 7.52
C GLY A 99 15.42 7.53 6.48
N ARG A 100 14.10 7.62 6.60
CA ARG A 100 13.12 7.03 5.67
C ARG A 100 12.67 8.02 4.61
N SER A 101 12.34 7.52 3.42
CA SER A 101 11.51 8.23 2.44
C SER A 101 10.03 8.01 2.71
N LEU A 102 9.17 8.89 2.19
CA LEU A 102 7.71 8.75 2.27
C LEU A 102 7.15 8.23 0.94
N MET A 103 6.32 7.18 1.01
CA MET A 103 5.41 6.80 -0.06
C MET A 103 4.00 7.17 0.34
N ILE A 104 3.37 8.08 -0.40
CA ILE A 104 2.06 8.63 -0.08
C ILE A 104 1.05 8.11 -1.10
N THR A 105 0.11 7.29 -0.65
CA THR A 105 -1.03 6.84 -1.46
C THR A 105 -2.15 7.85 -1.36
N VAL A 106 -2.50 8.47 -2.47
CA VAL A 106 -3.59 9.43 -2.59
C VAL A 106 -4.78 8.73 -3.23
N GLU A 107 -5.82 8.50 -2.44
CA GLU A 107 -7.05 7.84 -2.86
C GLU A 107 -8.11 8.89 -3.20
N PRO A 108 -8.64 8.93 -4.44
CA PRO A 108 -9.56 9.97 -4.87
C PRO A 108 -11.00 9.79 -4.35
N TRP A 109 -11.16 9.69 -3.04
CA TRP A 109 -12.45 9.59 -2.35
C TRP A 109 -12.41 10.28 -0.99
N SER A 110 -13.55 10.28 -0.29
CA SER A 110 -13.66 10.67 1.12
C SER A 110 -13.53 9.44 2.04
N TRP A 111 -13.05 9.67 3.28
CA TRP A 111 -13.17 8.70 4.37
C TRP A 111 -14.62 8.35 4.68
N SER A 112 -15.55 9.28 4.49
CA SER A 112 -16.98 9.06 4.66
C SER A 112 -17.50 8.21 3.51
N VAL A 113 -17.77 6.93 3.77
CA VAL A 113 -18.27 5.97 2.77
C VAL A 113 -19.54 6.48 2.08
N ASP A 114 -20.44 7.11 2.85
CA ASP A 114 -21.70 7.70 2.34
C ASP A 114 -21.48 8.88 1.38
N TRP A 115 -20.27 9.45 1.34
CA TRP A 115 -19.91 10.60 0.48
C TRP A 115 -19.09 10.16 -0.73
N ARG A 116 -18.75 8.87 -0.84
CA ARG A 116 -18.02 8.35 -1.99
C ARG A 116 -18.90 8.43 -3.22
N LEU A 117 -18.36 9.02 -4.27
CA LEU A 117 -19.04 9.21 -5.54
C LEU A 117 -19.11 7.89 -6.32
N SER A 118 -20.09 7.78 -7.22
CA SER A 118 -20.09 6.68 -8.18
C SER A 118 -18.92 6.79 -9.16
N PRO A 119 -18.48 5.68 -9.81
CA PRO A 119 -17.39 5.72 -10.78
C PRO A 119 -17.54 6.80 -11.87
N PRO A 120 -18.71 6.96 -12.54
CA PRO A 120 -18.88 7.99 -13.56
C PRO A 120 -18.83 9.43 -13.02
N GLU A 121 -19.31 9.67 -11.80
CA GLU A 121 -19.31 11.01 -11.18
C GLU A 121 -17.89 11.44 -10.83
N LEU A 122 -17.12 10.55 -10.19
CA LEU A 122 -15.73 10.80 -9.82
C LEU A 122 -14.87 11.06 -11.07
N SER A 123 -14.95 10.16 -12.06
CA SER A 123 -14.19 10.30 -13.31
C SER A 123 -14.49 11.63 -14.03
N LYS A 124 -15.77 11.97 -14.23
CA LYS A 124 -16.16 13.24 -14.88
C LYS A 124 -15.72 14.46 -14.08
N GLY A 125 -15.80 14.40 -12.75
CA GLY A 125 -15.33 15.48 -11.89
C GLY A 125 -13.83 15.71 -12.01
N ILE A 126 -13.02 14.64 -12.05
CA ILE A 126 -11.58 14.75 -12.28
C ILE A 126 -11.30 15.33 -13.66
N LEU A 127 -11.88 14.75 -14.72
CA LEU A 127 -11.58 15.14 -16.09
C LEU A 127 -12.00 16.60 -16.39
N SER A 128 -13.04 17.10 -15.73
CA SER A 128 -13.46 18.50 -15.82
C SER A 128 -12.64 19.47 -14.97
N GLY A 129 -11.78 18.96 -14.06
CA GLY A 129 -10.94 19.77 -13.17
C GLY A 129 -11.57 20.17 -11.86
N LYS A 130 -12.77 19.65 -11.55
CA LYS A 130 -13.48 19.95 -10.30
C LYS A 130 -12.64 19.64 -9.05
N TYR A 131 -11.80 18.60 -9.12
CA TYR A 131 -10.98 18.11 -8.00
C TYR A 131 -9.50 18.51 -8.10
N ASP A 132 -9.12 19.42 -9.01
CA ASP A 132 -7.73 19.89 -9.11
C ASP A 132 -7.25 20.51 -7.80
N ALA A 133 -8.13 21.24 -7.10
CA ALA A 133 -7.81 21.87 -5.83
C ALA A 133 -7.44 20.85 -4.74
N ASN A 134 -8.09 19.69 -4.71
CA ASN A 134 -7.78 18.61 -3.76
C ASN A 134 -6.35 18.11 -3.97
N MET A 135 -6.00 17.75 -5.21
CA MET A 135 -4.66 17.29 -5.53
C MET A 135 -3.60 18.38 -5.31
N ALA A 136 -3.91 19.63 -5.67
CA ALA A 136 -3.03 20.77 -5.43
C ALA A 136 -2.76 20.97 -3.93
N ALA A 137 -3.76 20.81 -3.06
CA ALA A 137 -3.60 20.90 -1.61
C ALA A 137 -2.68 19.79 -1.08
N VAL A 138 -2.92 18.53 -1.45
CA VAL A 138 -2.07 17.38 -1.07
C VAL A 138 -0.62 17.65 -1.47
N CYS A 139 -0.37 18.05 -2.71
CA CYS A 139 0.99 18.26 -3.22
C CYS A 139 1.66 19.52 -2.66
N SER A 140 0.88 20.57 -2.36
CA SER A 140 1.42 21.77 -1.70
C SER A 140 1.86 21.48 -0.26
N GLU A 141 1.15 20.63 0.47
CA GLU A 141 1.58 20.18 1.81
C GLU A 141 2.77 19.22 1.71
N ALA A 142 2.74 18.27 0.79
CA ALA A 142 3.85 17.36 0.55
C ALA A 142 5.15 18.07 0.13
N ALA A 143 5.06 19.23 -0.53
CA ALA A 143 6.22 20.05 -0.91
C ALA A 143 6.95 20.70 0.27
N LYS A 144 6.33 20.74 1.46
CA LYS A 144 6.95 21.25 2.69
C LYS A 144 7.76 20.20 3.42
N LEU A 145 7.61 18.92 3.05
CA LEU A 145 8.28 17.80 3.70
C LEU A 145 9.76 17.78 3.31
N LYS A 146 10.62 17.31 4.21
CA LYS A 146 12.06 17.26 3.95
C LYS A 146 12.51 15.88 3.45
N SER A 147 11.76 14.84 3.76
CA SER A 147 12.03 13.49 3.26
C SER A 147 11.71 13.37 1.77
N PRO A 148 12.41 12.52 1.00
CA PRO A 148 12.03 12.21 -0.38
C PRO A 148 10.60 11.65 -0.43
N VAL A 149 9.81 12.12 -1.39
CA VAL A 149 8.39 11.73 -1.54
C VAL A 149 8.18 10.95 -2.83
N THR A 150 7.43 9.86 -2.75
CA THR A 150 6.79 9.19 -3.89
C THR A 150 5.27 9.32 -3.75
N ILE A 151 4.61 9.89 -4.75
CA ILE A 151 3.14 9.96 -4.82
C ILE A 151 2.62 8.76 -5.60
N ARG A 152 1.75 7.96 -4.98
CA ARG A 152 1.03 6.84 -5.59
C ARG A 152 -0.45 7.20 -5.63
N TRP A 153 -1.04 7.36 -6.82
CA TRP A 153 -2.43 7.81 -6.94
C TRP A 153 -3.30 6.75 -7.59
N ALA A 154 -4.50 6.54 -7.03
CA ALA A 154 -5.53 5.63 -7.53
C ALA A 154 -4.95 4.27 -8.00
N GLN A 155 -4.42 3.52 -7.02
CA GLN A 155 -3.77 2.22 -7.18
C GLN A 155 -4.75 1.11 -7.60
N GLU A 156 -4.22 0.00 -8.12
CA GLU A 156 -4.97 -1.23 -8.43
C GLU A 156 -6.20 -0.99 -9.34
N MET A 157 -6.06 -0.08 -10.30
CA MET A 157 -7.13 0.27 -11.23
C MET A 157 -7.53 -0.88 -12.17
N ASP A 158 -6.70 -1.92 -12.27
CA ASP A 158 -6.85 -3.13 -13.05
C ASP A 158 -7.51 -4.29 -12.27
N GLU A 159 -7.92 -4.06 -11.02
CA GLU A 159 -8.64 -5.04 -10.19
C GLU A 159 -10.11 -4.66 -10.09
N THR A 160 -11.02 -5.42 -10.69
CA THR A 160 -12.46 -5.08 -10.65
C THR A 160 -13.19 -5.71 -9.48
N ASP A 161 -12.60 -6.70 -8.80
CA ASP A 161 -13.20 -7.36 -7.63
C ASP A 161 -12.71 -6.70 -6.34
N ASN A 162 -12.85 -5.37 -6.24
CA ASN A 162 -12.41 -4.58 -5.09
C ASN A 162 -13.39 -3.45 -4.71
N GLN A 163 -12.95 -2.62 -3.76
CA GLN A 163 -13.65 -1.45 -3.26
C GLN A 163 -13.45 -0.17 -4.08
N PHE A 164 -12.51 -0.15 -5.02
CA PHE A 164 -11.98 1.07 -5.61
C PHE A 164 -12.91 1.61 -6.70
N THR A 165 -13.49 2.78 -6.46
CA THR A 165 -14.37 3.47 -7.40
C THR A 165 -13.72 3.67 -8.79
N TRP A 166 -12.41 3.87 -8.83
CA TRP A 166 -11.67 4.10 -10.08
C TRP A 166 -11.33 2.83 -10.86
N ALA A 167 -11.39 1.65 -10.23
CA ALA A 167 -11.09 0.40 -10.92
C ALA A 167 -12.18 -0.03 -11.92
N HIS A 168 -13.35 0.63 -11.87
CA HIS A 168 -14.44 0.45 -12.83
C HIS A 168 -14.44 1.49 -13.97
N TRP A 169 -13.37 2.27 -14.11
CA TRP A 169 -13.25 3.20 -15.23
C TRP A 169 -12.78 2.51 -16.49
N ARG A 170 -13.11 3.11 -17.64
CA ARG A 170 -12.49 2.69 -18.89
C ARG A 170 -11.00 3.06 -18.85
N PRO A 171 -10.11 2.24 -19.42
CA PRO A 171 -8.67 2.51 -19.36
C PRO A 171 -8.28 3.92 -19.85
N GLN A 172 -8.87 4.40 -20.95
CA GLN A 172 -8.58 5.75 -21.44
C GLN A 172 -9.01 6.87 -20.47
N ASP A 173 -10.07 6.67 -19.68
CA ASP A 173 -10.55 7.66 -18.72
C ASP A 173 -9.60 7.69 -17.51
N TYR A 174 -9.10 6.52 -17.06
CA TYR A 174 -8.06 6.44 -16.04
C TYR A 174 -6.76 7.10 -16.51
N VAL A 175 -6.29 6.80 -17.73
CA VAL A 175 -5.08 7.42 -18.30
C VAL A 175 -5.21 8.94 -18.34
N ALA A 176 -6.34 9.46 -18.83
CA ALA A 176 -6.57 10.90 -18.87
C ALA A 176 -6.63 11.53 -17.47
N ALA A 177 -7.27 10.85 -16.52
CA ALA A 177 -7.34 11.28 -15.12
C ALA A 177 -5.95 11.31 -14.46
N TYR A 178 -5.18 10.23 -14.60
CA TYR A 178 -3.82 10.10 -14.06
C TYR A 178 -2.90 11.22 -14.58
N ARG A 179 -2.90 11.43 -15.91
CA ARG A 179 -2.13 12.52 -16.53
C ARG A 179 -2.50 13.88 -15.96
N ARG A 180 -3.79 14.14 -15.76
CA ARG A 180 -4.27 15.40 -15.19
C ARG A 180 -3.79 15.59 -13.75
N VAL A 181 -3.99 14.61 -12.87
CA VAL A 181 -3.63 14.75 -11.45
C VAL A 181 -2.13 14.87 -11.25
N VAL A 182 -1.32 14.14 -12.02
CA VAL A 182 0.14 14.29 -12.00
C VAL A 182 0.55 15.67 -12.52
N THR A 183 -0.07 16.16 -13.61
CA THR A 183 0.18 17.52 -14.13
C THR A 183 -0.15 18.59 -13.09
N VAL A 184 -1.26 18.44 -12.36
CA VAL A 184 -1.62 19.37 -11.28
C VAL A 184 -0.60 19.30 -10.15
N CYS A 185 -0.28 18.09 -9.67
CA CYS A 185 0.64 17.90 -8.56
C CYS A 185 2.03 18.45 -8.84
N ARG A 186 2.59 18.22 -10.04
CA ARG A 186 3.93 18.68 -10.44
C ARG A 186 4.08 20.20 -10.45
N LYS A 187 2.98 20.97 -10.49
CA LYS A 187 3.04 22.44 -10.34
C LYS A 187 3.42 22.87 -8.92
N HIS A 188 3.22 21.98 -7.94
CA HIS A 188 3.43 22.25 -6.52
C HIS A 188 4.57 21.40 -5.93
N LEU A 189 4.79 20.20 -6.47
CA LEU A 189 5.76 19.21 -6.01
C LEU A 189 6.49 18.60 -7.21
N ASP A 190 7.45 19.31 -7.77
CA ASP A 190 8.16 18.88 -8.99
C ASP A 190 9.27 17.85 -8.74
N ASN A 191 9.76 17.74 -7.50
CA ASN A 191 10.87 16.90 -7.10
C ASN A 191 10.46 15.51 -6.58
N ALA A 192 9.16 15.22 -6.46
CA ALA A 192 8.66 13.90 -6.08
C ALA A 192 8.71 12.90 -7.26
N LYS A 193 8.73 11.62 -6.92
CA LYS A 193 8.46 10.54 -7.90
C LYS A 193 6.97 10.28 -7.99
N TYR A 194 6.48 9.97 -9.20
CA TYR A 194 5.10 9.59 -9.45
C TYR A 194 4.99 8.10 -9.80
N MET A 195 4.25 7.37 -8.97
CA MET A 195 4.05 5.94 -9.11
C MET A 195 2.74 5.63 -9.84
N TRP A 196 2.84 4.86 -10.93
CA TRP A 196 1.69 4.16 -11.50
C TRP A 196 1.69 2.74 -10.93
N SER A 197 0.62 2.37 -10.22
CA SER A 197 0.61 1.16 -9.39
C SER A 197 -0.60 0.28 -9.69
N PRO A 198 -0.60 -0.49 -10.79
CA PRO A 198 -1.56 -1.57 -10.97
C PRO A 198 -1.37 -2.66 -9.91
N LYS A 199 -2.37 -3.52 -9.77
CA LYS A 199 -2.25 -4.77 -9.01
C LYS A 199 -1.26 -5.71 -9.72
N GLY A 200 -1.39 -5.86 -11.04
CA GLY A 200 -0.59 -6.78 -11.85
C GLY A 200 -1.42 -7.73 -12.73
N ASN A 201 -2.71 -7.45 -12.91
CA ASN A 201 -3.65 -8.28 -13.65
C ASN A 201 -3.43 -8.19 -15.17
N GLU A 202 -3.96 -9.17 -15.91
CA GLU A 202 -3.94 -9.13 -17.37
C GLU A 202 -4.69 -7.90 -17.91
N GLY A 203 -4.08 -7.19 -18.86
CA GLY A 203 -4.66 -5.98 -19.46
C GLY A 203 -4.31 -4.68 -18.75
N LEU A 204 -3.48 -4.73 -17.69
CA LEU A 204 -2.98 -3.54 -16.98
C LEU A 204 -2.34 -2.51 -17.93
N GLU A 205 -1.77 -2.95 -19.05
CA GLU A 205 -1.06 -2.12 -20.02
C GLU A 205 -1.96 -1.05 -20.63
N ALA A 206 -3.28 -1.32 -20.71
CA ALA A 206 -4.27 -0.37 -21.20
C ALA A 206 -4.41 0.87 -20.29
N PHE A 207 -4.02 0.75 -19.01
CA PHE A 207 -4.09 1.83 -18.02
C PHE A 207 -2.79 2.63 -17.91
N TYR A 208 -1.74 2.28 -18.67
CA TYR A 208 -0.44 2.94 -18.59
C TYR A 208 -0.52 4.39 -19.09
N PRO A 209 -0.21 5.40 -18.25
CA PRO A 209 -0.38 6.80 -18.62
C PRO A 209 0.76 7.35 -19.49
N GLY A 210 1.82 6.58 -19.73
CA GLY A 210 2.97 6.95 -20.56
C GLY A 210 4.17 7.45 -19.75
N ASP A 211 5.36 7.27 -20.30
CA ASP A 211 6.66 7.47 -19.65
C ASP A 211 6.86 8.87 -19.05
N GLU A 212 6.26 9.89 -19.65
CA GLU A 212 6.35 11.28 -19.18
C GLU A 212 5.68 11.48 -17.81
N TYR A 213 4.73 10.62 -17.44
CA TYR A 213 3.93 10.74 -16.21
C TYR A 213 4.33 9.75 -15.11
N VAL A 214 5.22 8.80 -15.41
CA VAL A 214 5.58 7.70 -14.50
C VAL A 214 7.08 7.67 -14.25
N ASP A 215 7.45 7.77 -12.98
CA ASP A 215 8.84 7.67 -12.53
C ASP A 215 9.15 6.28 -11.95
N VAL A 216 8.13 5.60 -11.42
CA VAL A 216 8.24 4.27 -10.79
C VAL A 216 6.95 3.47 -11.00
N ILE A 217 7.05 2.16 -11.11
CA ILE A 217 5.90 1.25 -11.24
C ILE A 217 5.69 0.52 -9.92
N GLY A 218 4.45 0.50 -9.44
CA GLY A 218 4.03 -0.29 -8.29
C GLY A 218 3.31 -1.57 -8.73
N LEU A 219 3.48 -2.66 -7.98
CA LEU A 219 2.71 -3.90 -8.07
C LEU A 219 2.25 -4.33 -6.68
N SER A 220 1.14 -5.06 -6.60
CA SER A 220 0.62 -5.58 -5.34
C SER A 220 0.77 -7.10 -5.30
N VAL A 221 1.37 -7.62 -4.24
CA VAL A 221 1.65 -9.05 -4.09
C VAL A 221 1.16 -9.53 -2.74
N PHE A 222 0.14 -10.39 -2.73
CA PHE A 222 -0.40 -10.95 -1.50
C PHE A 222 -0.39 -12.47 -1.54
N GLY A 223 0.30 -13.08 -0.59
CA GLY A 223 0.36 -14.53 -0.41
C GLY A 223 -0.63 -14.99 0.65
N TYR A 224 -1.71 -15.67 0.26
CA TYR A 224 -2.65 -16.24 1.23
C TYR A 224 -2.78 -17.74 1.03
N GLN A 225 -2.23 -18.53 1.95
CA GLN A 225 -2.04 -19.96 1.77
C GLN A 225 -3.34 -20.72 1.45
N THR A 226 -4.44 -20.38 2.14
CA THR A 226 -5.75 -21.01 1.87
C THR A 226 -6.21 -20.72 0.45
N TYR A 227 -6.09 -19.47 0.00
CA TYR A 227 -6.42 -19.07 -1.36
C TYR A 227 -5.51 -19.75 -2.39
N ASP A 228 -4.21 -19.83 -2.11
CA ASP A 228 -3.23 -20.52 -2.96
C ASP A 228 -3.60 -21.99 -3.15
N ASN A 229 -3.90 -22.70 -2.06
CA ASN A 229 -4.27 -24.11 -2.10
C ASN A 229 -5.58 -24.35 -2.86
N ASP A 230 -6.58 -23.49 -2.68
CA ASP A 230 -7.85 -23.64 -3.37
C ASP A 230 -7.77 -23.30 -4.87
N LYS A 231 -6.97 -22.29 -5.25
CA LYS A 231 -6.87 -21.83 -6.65
C LYS A 231 -5.79 -22.54 -7.46
N ALA A 232 -4.72 -23.00 -6.81
CA ALA A 232 -3.57 -23.61 -7.48
C ALA A 232 -3.25 -25.04 -7.01
N GLY A 233 -3.95 -25.56 -6.00
CA GLY A 233 -3.71 -26.89 -5.45
C GLY A 233 -2.44 -27.02 -4.61
N ARG A 234 -1.76 -25.90 -4.32
CA ARG A 234 -0.49 -25.83 -3.56
C ARG A 234 -0.20 -24.41 -3.08
N ASN A 235 0.69 -24.30 -2.09
CA ASN A 235 1.33 -23.04 -1.71
C ASN A 235 2.01 -22.38 -2.93
N ARG A 236 1.89 -21.05 -3.03
CA ARG A 236 2.62 -20.23 -4.02
C ARG A 236 3.65 -19.35 -3.32
N THR A 237 4.77 -19.13 -4.00
CA THR A 237 5.89 -18.34 -3.48
C THR A 237 5.79 -16.87 -3.90
N PHE A 238 6.58 -16.00 -3.28
CA PHE A 238 6.72 -14.60 -3.67
C PHE A 238 7.07 -14.43 -5.15
N VAL A 239 8.06 -15.18 -5.64
CA VAL A 239 8.52 -15.13 -7.03
C VAL A 239 7.38 -15.50 -7.98
N GLU A 240 6.64 -16.57 -7.67
CA GLU A 240 5.52 -17.02 -8.50
C GLU A 240 4.39 -15.99 -8.58
N LEU A 241 4.06 -15.31 -7.48
CA LEU A 241 3.00 -14.31 -7.46
C LEU A 241 3.42 -12.98 -8.10
N LEU A 242 4.69 -12.59 -8.01
CA LEU A 242 5.20 -11.37 -8.64
C LEU A 242 5.42 -11.52 -10.15
N THR A 243 5.86 -12.71 -10.60
CA THR A 243 6.29 -12.94 -12.01
C THR A 243 5.29 -12.41 -13.05
N PRO A 244 3.97 -12.72 -12.99
CA PRO A 244 3.06 -12.29 -14.04
C PRO A 244 2.94 -10.77 -14.15
N GLY A 245 2.86 -10.07 -13.00
CA GLY A 245 2.80 -8.60 -12.98
C GLY A 245 4.10 -7.98 -13.47
N TYR A 246 5.24 -8.49 -12.99
CA TYR A 246 6.57 -8.03 -13.38
C TYR A 246 6.81 -8.16 -14.88
N GLU A 247 6.49 -9.32 -15.47
CA GLU A 247 6.71 -9.59 -16.90
C GLU A 247 5.92 -8.65 -17.82
N ARG A 248 4.74 -8.17 -17.39
CA ARG A 248 3.93 -7.21 -18.15
C ARG A 248 4.51 -5.81 -18.17
N VAL A 249 5.23 -5.41 -17.11
CA VAL A 249 5.70 -4.03 -16.94
C VAL A 249 7.21 -3.88 -17.12
N LYS A 250 7.98 -4.97 -17.12
CA LYS A 250 9.45 -4.90 -17.16
C LYS A 250 9.98 -4.16 -18.38
N ASP A 251 9.29 -4.22 -19.52
CA ASP A 251 9.76 -3.58 -20.76
C ASP A 251 9.44 -2.08 -20.83
N LEU A 252 8.69 -1.54 -19.87
CA LEU A 252 8.40 -0.10 -19.74
C LEU A 252 9.62 0.71 -19.23
N GLY A 253 10.75 0.06 -18.92
CA GLY A 253 12.01 0.77 -18.64
C GLY A 253 12.10 1.48 -17.29
N LYS A 254 11.08 1.37 -16.43
CA LYS A 254 11.03 2.04 -15.11
C LYS A 254 11.46 1.10 -13.97
N PRO A 255 11.96 1.63 -12.83
CA PRO A 255 12.08 0.86 -11.59
C PRO A 255 10.73 0.31 -11.16
N ILE A 256 10.74 -0.89 -10.59
CA ILE A 256 9.54 -1.61 -10.12
C ILE A 256 9.64 -1.77 -8.60
N VAL A 257 8.53 -1.53 -7.93
CA VAL A 257 8.36 -1.68 -6.49
C VAL A 257 7.17 -2.59 -6.25
N VAL A 258 7.30 -3.56 -5.35
CA VAL A 258 6.11 -4.17 -4.74
C VAL A 258 5.58 -3.15 -3.75
N ALA A 259 4.57 -2.39 -4.17
CA ALA A 259 4.05 -1.24 -3.43
C ALA A 259 3.15 -1.66 -2.27
N GLU A 260 2.61 -2.88 -2.33
CA GLU A 260 1.91 -3.53 -1.23
C GLU A 260 2.26 -5.02 -1.21
N LEU A 261 2.73 -5.48 -0.06
CA LEU A 261 3.04 -6.87 0.23
C LEU A 261 2.30 -7.31 1.51
N GLY A 262 1.65 -8.46 1.46
CA GLY A 262 1.15 -9.12 2.66
C GLY A 262 1.19 -10.63 2.51
N TYR A 263 1.34 -11.36 3.61
CA TYR A 263 1.19 -12.81 3.58
C TYR A 263 0.59 -13.38 4.86
N GLU A 264 -0.16 -14.48 4.69
CA GLU A 264 -0.85 -15.19 5.77
C GLU A 264 -0.94 -16.70 5.47
N GLY A 265 -0.63 -17.52 6.47
CA GLY A 265 -0.60 -18.98 6.37
C GLY A 265 0.03 -19.63 7.60
N ASP A 266 0.30 -20.92 7.49
CA ASP A 266 1.05 -21.69 8.48
C ASP A 266 2.53 -21.25 8.56
N GLN A 267 3.25 -21.76 9.57
CA GLN A 267 4.65 -21.40 9.81
C GLN A 267 5.59 -21.72 8.64
N PRO A 268 5.54 -22.90 7.99
CA PRO A 268 6.32 -23.15 6.78
C PRO A 268 6.07 -22.12 5.68
N TYR A 269 4.81 -21.78 5.40
CA TYR A 269 4.44 -20.80 4.39
C TYR A 269 4.98 -19.41 4.73
N VAL A 270 4.69 -18.92 5.93
CA VAL A 270 5.14 -17.61 6.38
C VAL A 270 6.66 -17.52 6.43
N ARG A 271 7.36 -18.58 6.82
CA ARG A 271 8.83 -18.60 6.85
C ARG A 271 9.43 -18.43 5.46
N ASP A 272 8.87 -19.11 4.46
CA ASP A 272 9.33 -18.98 3.07
C ASP A 272 9.17 -17.54 2.57
N TRP A 273 7.98 -16.96 2.77
CA TRP A 273 7.71 -15.57 2.42
C TRP A 273 8.61 -14.59 3.17
N ALA A 274 8.71 -14.68 4.48
CA ALA A 274 9.54 -13.79 5.29
C ALA A 274 11.02 -13.83 4.91
N GLN A 275 11.54 -15.00 4.50
CA GLN A 275 12.93 -15.15 4.08
C GLN A 275 13.20 -14.62 2.67
N THR A 276 12.19 -14.59 1.79
CA THR A 276 12.40 -14.36 0.35
C THR A 276 12.03 -12.95 -0.10
N VAL A 277 11.00 -12.33 0.48
CA VAL A 277 10.42 -11.08 -0.06
C VAL A 277 11.39 -9.91 -0.13
N ALA A 278 12.31 -9.78 0.83
CA ALA A 278 13.27 -8.67 0.87
C ALA A 278 14.62 -9.00 0.20
N GLN A 279 14.79 -10.21 -0.35
CA GLN A 279 16.05 -10.59 -0.99
C GLN A 279 16.16 -10.03 -2.41
N PRO A 280 17.38 -9.80 -2.92
CA PRO A 280 17.58 -9.58 -4.34
C PRO A 280 17.17 -10.81 -5.14
N HIS A 281 16.36 -10.60 -6.18
CA HIS A 281 15.91 -11.65 -7.11
C HIS A 281 16.50 -11.38 -8.50
N PRO A 282 17.52 -12.14 -8.95
CA PRO A 282 18.16 -11.93 -10.25
C PRO A 282 17.21 -12.01 -11.47
N GLU A 283 16.10 -12.72 -11.34
CA GLU A 283 15.01 -12.79 -12.31
C GLU A 283 14.21 -11.47 -12.41
N PHE A 284 14.28 -10.62 -11.38
CA PHE A 284 13.61 -9.33 -11.31
C PHE A 284 14.61 -8.16 -11.19
N PRO A 285 15.51 -7.94 -12.16
CA PRO A 285 16.58 -6.95 -12.04
C PRO A 285 16.10 -5.49 -11.90
N LYS A 286 14.82 -5.20 -12.21
CA LYS A 286 14.20 -3.88 -12.02
C LYS A 286 13.42 -3.75 -10.71
N LEU A 287 13.28 -4.82 -9.93
CA LEU A 287 12.67 -4.76 -8.61
C LEU A 287 13.64 -4.07 -7.65
N THR A 288 13.32 -2.84 -7.26
CA THR A 288 14.19 -2.01 -6.42
C THR A 288 13.74 -1.95 -4.97
N ALA A 289 12.44 -2.15 -4.70
CA ALA A 289 11.93 -2.10 -3.33
C ALA A 289 10.68 -2.96 -3.12
N VAL A 290 10.42 -3.27 -1.84
CA VAL A 290 9.22 -3.95 -1.36
C VAL A 290 8.66 -3.17 -0.16
N VAL A 291 7.34 -2.95 -0.15
CA VAL A 291 6.65 -2.23 0.92
C VAL A 291 5.56 -3.13 1.51
N TYR A 292 5.70 -3.48 2.78
CA TYR A 292 4.78 -4.37 3.50
C TYR A 292 3.55 -3.63 4.02
N PHE A 293 2.36 -4.20 3.84
CA PHE A 293 1.11 -3.69 4.38
C PHE A 293 0.84 -4.32 5.74
N ASN A 294 1.21 -3.63 6.83
CA ASN A 294 1.11 -4.14 8.21
C ASN A 294 -0.23 -3.81 8.86
N ASP A 295 -1.33 -4.24 8.26
CA ASP A 295 -2.68 -4.08 8.83
C ASP A 295 -3.58 -5.23 8.37
N ARG A 296 -4.75 -5.34 8.98
CA ARG A 296 -5.76 -6.29 8.53
C ARG A 296 -6.37 -5.81 7.21
N GLU A 297 -6.66 -6.76 6.33
CA GLU A 297 -7.41 -6.50 5.11
C GLU A 297 -8.70 -5.70 5.39
N VAL A 298 -8.93 -4.66 4.61
CA VAL A 298 -10.05 -3.73 4.79
C VAL A 298 -11.28 -4.20 4.01
N TYR A 299 -11.08 -4.81 2.84
CA TYR A 299 -12.15 -5.31 1.99
C TYR A 299 -12.13 -6.84 1.90
N PRO A 300 -13.27 -7.53 2.05
CA PRO A 300 -13.28 -8.98 1.97
C PRO A 300 -12.67 -9.49 0.67
N TRP A 301 -11.72 -10.40 0.78
CA TRP A 301 -11.21 -11.14 -0.37
C TRP A 301 -12.34 -11.89 -1.08
N PRO A 302 -12.20 -12.13 -2.39
CA PRO A 302 -13.24 -12.76 -3.20
C PRO A 302 -13.63 -14.15 -2.66
N ASP A 303 -14.72 -14.72 -3.15
CA ASP A 303 -15.14 -16.11 -2.84
C ASP A 303 -15.27 -16.47 -1.35
N GLY A 304 -15.45 -15.48 -0.47
CA GLY A 304 -15.71 -15.70 0.95
C GLY A 304 -14.45 -15.95 1.80
N TYR A 305 -13.26 -15.62 1.30
CA TYR A 305 -12.00 -15.72 2.05
C TYR A 305 -11.87 -14.74 3.24
N GLY A 306 -12.85 -13.86 3.40
CA GLY A 306 -12.93 -12.95 4.54
C GLY A 306 -11.88 -11.84 4.44
N ARG A 307 -11.32 -11.42 5.56
CA ARG A 307 -10.33 -10.35 5.64
C ARG A 307 -9.05 -10.92 6.24
N PRO A 308 -8.12 -11.41 5.41
CA PRO A 308 -6.84 -11.93 5.90
C PRO A 308 -6.14 -10.89 6.78
N ASP A 309 -5.39 -11.39 7.75
CA ASP A 309 -4.70 -10.55 8.72
C ASP A 309 -3.23 -10.41 8.32
N TRP A 310 -2.85 -9.33 7.66
CA TRP A 310 -1.48 -9.15 7.20
C TRP A 310 -0.53 -8.70 8.31
N ARG A 311 -1.05 -8.36 9.49
CA ARG A 311 -0.25 -7.84 10.60
C ARG A 311 0.88 -8.77 10.97
N VAL A 312 2.09 -8.22 11.11
CA VAL A 312 3.28 -9.01 11.39
C VAL A 312 3.32 -9.54 12.81
N VAL A 313 2.67 -8.86 13.75
CA VAL A 313 2.44 -9.35 15.11
C VAL A 313 0.94 -9.55 15.30
N GLN A 314 0.56 -10.74 15.77
CA GLN A 314 -0.79 -10.97 16.27
C GLN A 314 -0.82 -10.64 17.76
N ASP A 315 -1.62 -9.66 18.15
CA ASP A 315 -1.92 -9.44 19.57
C ASP A 315 -2.60 -10.69 20.14
N ALA A 316 -2.05 -11.24 21.21
CA ALA A 316 -2.59 -12.41 21.91
C ALA A 316 -3.91 -12.13 22.67
N SER A 317 -4.62 -11.04 22.35
CA SER A 317 -5.81 -10.59 23.05
C SER A 317 -7.04 -10.58 22.13
N ASN A 318 -7.81 -11.66 22.24
CA ASN A 318 -9.27 -11.64 22.27
C ASN A 318 -9.74 -12.51 23.45
#